data_AF-A0A1I5BBI2-F1
#
_entry.id   AF-A0A1I5BBI2-F1
#
_cell.length_a   1.000
_cell.length_b   1.000
_cell.length_c   1.000
_cell.angle_alpha   90.00
_cell.angle_beta   90.00
_cell.angle_gamma   90.00
#
_symmetry.space_group_name_H-M   'P 1'
#
loop_
_entity.id
_entity.type
_entity.pdbx_description
1 polymer ?
#
loop_
_entity_poly.entity_id
_entity_poly.type
_entity_poly.pdbx_seq_one_letter_code
_entity_poly.pdbx_strand_id
1 'polypeptide(L)'
;MKSLLVWVAALMMVASSDEDDVRIAQESSGKVECTANRCDVSEQRVSSAAPQHPEVLRRYAVRPGWSVAGVDYAVGAASTSLKDPATISMAGVSIDASNRTIAISRNNITLDGYDFSLHGGYQVTVAGANATISNSNFAIGANQGSYLIYGSSAASNLTITHNTFDGSAIGNATSFIGFAGSGQVTMEYNWFKRFPQHVVEFTQANGSPSFSVVYKYNLIEQGAIKDGAHLNFLQFGGGTASSVDVEFNTTYQTPQASGGEGFQFYSNTQGGVIQDAVMAYNTMIATGGSAGSAMSYMVHANSYNDGSSALSGSVHDNFFDLQAAWGAFYSAPSGWSFSNNMDMRTGQVVNSNNTRSSAKLNRASPPRPTSR
;
A
#
# COMPACT_ATOMS: atom_id res chain seq x y z
N MET A 1 48.08 -72.26 14.39
CA MET A 1 48.04 -72.57 15.84
C MET A 1 46.76 -72.01 16.41
N LYS A 2 45.97 -72.89 17.05
CA LYS A 2 45.00 -72.64 18.13
C LYS A 2 43.86 -71.63 17.80
N SER A 3 42.62 -72.08 17.54
CA SER A 3 41.62 -72.54 18.55
C SER A 3 41.24 -71.38 19.49
N LEU A 4 39.99 -71.06 19.83
CA LEU A 4 38.72 -71.79 19.77
C LEU A 4 37.65 -70.90 20.46
N LEU A 5 36.38 -71.18 20.15
CA LEU A 5 35.20 -71.15 21.06
C LEU A 5 34.54 -69.78 21.41
N VAL A 6 33.21 -69.57 21.41
CA VAL A 6 31.95 -70.22 20.93
C VAL A 6 30.73 -69.34 21.35
N TRP A 7 29.55 -69.62 20.77
CA TRP A 7 28.17 -69.54 21.34
C TRP A 7 27.54 -68.12 21.44
N VAL A 8 26.25 -67.82 21.12
CA VAL A 8 24.99 -68.57 20.89
C VAL A 8 23.99 -67.67 20.11
N ALA A 9 23.21 -68.31 19.24
CA ALA A 9 21.82 -68.10 18.78
C ALA A 9 21.14 -66.70 18.62
N ALA A 10 20.68 -66.49 17.38
CA ALA A 10 19.28 -66.36 16.92
C ALA A 10 18.38 -65.16 17.34
N LEU A 11 17.98 -64.44 16.28
CA LEU A 11 16.61 -64.10 15.88
C LEU A 11 15.84 -63.01 16.66
N MET A 12 15.64 -61.85 16.01
CA MET A 12 14.28 -61.35 15.75
C MET A 12 14.25 -60.32 14.60
N MET A 13 13.27 -60.52 13.74
CA MET A 13 12.86 -59.72 12.58
C MET A 13 12.52 -58.26 12.95
N VAL A 14 12.73 -57.31 12.04
CA VAL A 14 11.67 -56.63 11.26
C VAL A 14 12.31 -56.06 9.99
N ALA A 15 11.65 -56.31 8.86
CA ALA A 15 11.98 -55.86 7.52
C ALA A 15 11.18 -54.61 7.11
N SER A 16 11.79 -53.74 6.31
CA SER A 16 11.25 -53.09 5.09
C SER A 16 12.34 -52.10 4.62
N SER A 17 13.11 -52.32 3.54
CA SER A 17 12.71 -52.35 2.12
C SER A 17 11.91 -51.08 1.77
N ASP A 18 12.30 -50.20 0.85
CA ASP A 18 13.12 -50.36 -0.34
C ASP A 18 13.84 -49.07 -0.75
N GLU A 19 14.88 -49.26 -1.55
CA GLU A 19 15.66 -48.28 -2.29
C GLU A 19 14.82 -47.59 -3.38
N ASP A 20 15.17 -46.36 -3.76
CA ASP A 20 15.35 -46.03 -5.18
C ASP A 20 16.14 -44.72 -5.36
N ASP A 21 17.24 -44.87 -6.09
CA ASP A 21 18.24 -43.87 -6.44
C ASP A 21 17.99 -43.42 -7.89
N VAL A 22 17.56 -42.17 -8.12
CA VAL A 22 17.46 -41.60 -9.49
C VAL A 22 17.89 -40.13 -9.52
N ARG A 23 19.12 -39.94 -10.02
CA ARG A 23 19.60 -38.91 -10.96
C ARG A 23 19.04 -37.49 -10.82
N ILE A 24 19.91 -36.61 -10.33
CA ILE A 24 19.85 -35.15 -10.44
C ILE A 24 19.90 -34.74 -11.93
N ALA A 25 18.78 -34.25 -12.45
CA ALA A 25 18.74 -33.36 -13.60
C ALA A 25 18.28 -31.98 -13.12
N GLN A 26 19.09 -30.96 -13.38
CA GLN A 26 18.72 -29.57 -13.24
C GLN A 26 17.55 -29.25 -14.19
N GLU A 27 16.39 -28.93 -13.64
CA GLU A 27 15.41 -28.09 -14.33
C GLU A 27 14.99 -26.94 -13.40
N SER A 28 15.21 -25.74 -13.92
CA SER A 28 14.86 -24.46 -13.34
C SER A 28 13.34 -24.29 -13.26
N SER A 29 12.75 -24.62 -12.12
CA SER A 29 11.47 -24.03 -11.72
C SER A 29 11.59 -23.56 -10.28
N GLY A 30 11.46 -22.24 -10.09
CA GLY A 30 11.62 -21.57 -8.80
C GLY A 30 10.50 -21.90 -7.82
N LYS A 31 10.50 -23.11 -7.26
CA LYS A 31 9.75 -23.42 -6.05
C LYS A 31 10.60 -22.99 -4.86
N VAL A 32 10.27 -21.83 -4.30
CA VAL A 32 10.70 -21.46 -2.96
C VAL A 32 9.98 -22.40 -1.99
N GLU A 33 10.73 -23.28 -1.31
CA GLU A 33 10.17 -24.11 -0.25
C GLU A 33 9.76 -23.23 0.95
N CYS A 34 8.46 -23.11 1.13
CA CYS A 34 7.83 -22.51 2.31
C CYS A 34 8.11 -23.36 3.56
N THR A 35 8.89 -22.84 4.52
CA THR A 35 8.89 -23.37 5.90
C THR A 35 7.68 -22.83 6.67
N ALA A 36 7.13 -23.67 7.56
CA ALA A 36 5.76 -23.68 8.07
C ALA A 36 5.19 -22.42 8.80
N ASN A 37 5.82 -21.24 8.73
CA ASN A 37 5.36 -20.01 9.39
C ASN A 37 5.38 -18.75 8.49
N ARG A 38 5.50 -18.85 7.16
CA ARG A 38 5.74 -17.67 6.29
C ARG A 38 4.96 -17.56 4.98
N CYS A 39 3.91 -18.34 4.77
CA CYS A 39 3.20 -18.30 3.49
C CYS A 39 1.77 -17.80 3.68
N ASP A 40 1.59 -16.50 3.49
CA ASP A 40 0.28 -15.86 3.35
C ASP A 40 0.31 -14.76 2.27
N VAL A 41 0.67 -15.18 1.07
CA VAL A 41 0.24 -14.53 -0.17
C VAL A 41 -0.35 -15.64 -1.02
N SER A 42 -1.68 -15.67 -1.11
CA SER A 42 -2.37 -16.47 -2.12
C SER A 42 -1.75 -16.16 -3.48
N GLU A 43 -1.37 -17.21 -4.23
CA GLU A 43 -0.87 -17.28 -5.62
C GLU A 43 -1.19 -16.08 -6.55
N GLN A 44 -0.66 -14.90 -6.27
CA GLN A 44 -0.82 -13.71 -7.09
C GLN A 44 0.57 -13.28 -7.51
N ARG A 45 0.78 -13.15 -8.82
CA ARG A 45 2.06 -12.94 -9.53
C ARG A 45 3.03 -12.04 -8.74
N VAL A 46 3.78 -12.63 -7.81
CA VAL A 46 4.85 -11.91 -7.11
C VAL A 46 5.86 -11.62 -8.20
N SER A 47 6.04 -10.33 -8.49
CA SER A 47 7.04 -9.88 -9.44
C SER A 47 8.38 -10.52 -9.07
N SER A 48 9.08 -11.09 -10.04
CA SER A 48 10.45 -11.60 -9.83
C SER A 48 11.47 -10.48 -9.60
N ALA A 49 11.03 -9.22 -9.65
CA ALA A 49 11.84 -8.06 -9.32
C ALA A 49 12.28 -8.09 -7.86
N ALA A 50 13.48 -7.56 -7.61
CA ALA A 50 13.96 -7.36 -6.25
C ALA A 50 13.05 -6.35 -5.51
N PRO A 51 12.73 -6.59 -4.21
CA PRO A 51 12.05 -5.60 -3.39
C PRO A 51 12.80 -4.26 -3.38
N GLN A 52 12.08 -3.15 -3.24
CA GLN A 52 12.67 -1.81 -3.26
C GLN A 52 13.60 -1.53 -2.06
N HIS A 53 13.27 -2.05 -0.89
CA HIS A 53 13.94 -1.80 0.39
C HIS A 53 14.18 -3.08 1.20
N PRO A 54 14.91 -4.08 0.67
CA PRO A 54 15.00 -5.42 1.27
C PRO A 54 15.69 -5.46 2.65
N GLU A 55 16.41 -4.39 2.98
CA GLU A 55 17.24 -4.30 4.18
C GLU A 55 16.61 -3.45 5.29
N VAL A 56 15.54 -2.69 4.98
CA VAL A 56 15.07 -1.61 5.87
C VAL A 56 14.61 -2.12 7.24
N LEU A 57 14.06 -3.33 7.29
CA LEU A 57 13.55 -3.91 8.54
C LEU A 57 14.61 -4.64 9.38
N ARG A 58 15.84 -4.85 8.86
CA ARG A 58 16.89 -5.57 9.61
C ARG A 58 17.38 -4.83 10.85
N ARG A 59 17.14 -3.52 10.92
CA ARG A 59 17.57 -2.65 12.03
C ARG A 59 16.59 -2.59 13.21
N TYR A 60 15.41 -3.19 13.09
CA TYR A 60 14.37 -3.08 14.10
C TYR A 60 14.37 -4.24 15.09
N ALA A 61 13.96 -3.97 16.32
CA ALA A 61 13.86 -4.98 17.39
C ALA A 61 12.69 -5.93 17.15
N VAL A 62 11.61 -5.42 16.56
CA VAL A 62 10.47 -6.22 16.11
C VAL A 62 10.14 -5.89 14.66
N ARG A 63 9.70 -6.90 13.90
CA ARG A 63 9.18 -6.75 12.55
C ARG A 63 7.78 -7.36 12.44
N PRO A 64 6.97 -6.92 11.48
CA PRO A 64 5.75 -7.62 11.11
C PRO A 64 5.94 -9.12 10.89
N GLY A 65 4.92 -9.90 11.23
CA GLY A 65 4.89 -11.35 11.05
C GLY A 65 4.53 -11.81 9.62
N TRP A 66 4.09 -10.89 8.76
CA TRP A 66 3.74 -11.12 7.36
C TRP A 66 4.84 -10.59 6.41
N SER A 67 4.68 -10.89 5.12
CA SER A 67 5.51 -10.32 4.05
C SER A 67 5.14 -8.85 3.81
N VAL A 68 6.13 -7.96 3.86
CA VAL A 68 5.96 -6.51 3.81
C VAL A 68 6.18 -5.99 2.39
N ALA A 69 5.21 -5.23 1.87
CA ALA A 69 5.25 -4.63 0.53
C ALA A 69 6.50 -3.76 0.34
N GLY A 70 7.23 -3.95 -0.76
CA GLY A 70 8.47 -3.24 -1.04
C GLY A 70 9.68 -3.65 -0.20
N VAL A 71 9.53 -4.59 0.75
CA VAL A 71 10.64 -5.09 1.59
C VAL A 71 10.87 -6.57 1.35
N ASP A 72 9.83 -7.40 1.51
CA ASP A 72 9.93 -8.85 1.29
C ASP A 72 9.52 -9.25 -0.14
N TYR A 73 8.76 -8.39 -0.84
CA TYR A 73 8.42 -8.53 -2.26
C TYR A 73 8.36 -7.16 -2.95
N ALA A 74 8.59 -7.13 -4.26
CA ALA A 74 8.50 -5.91 -5.06
C ALA A 74 7.05 -5.53 -5.36
N VAL A 75 6.78 -4.23 -5.40
CA VAL A 75 5.50 -3.64 -5.85
C VAL A 75 5.72 -2.62 -6.96
N GLY A 76 4.64 -2.21 -7.63
CA GLY A 76 4.68 -1.33 -8.81
C GLY A 76 4.60 -2.11 -10.13
N ALA A 77 4.93 -1.42 -11.23
CA ALA A 77 4.91 -2.03 -12.56
C ALA A 77 5.94 -3.16 -12.66
N ALA A 78 5.49 -4.35 -13.06
CA ALA A 78 6.33 -5.53 -13.19
C ALA A 78 7.00 -5.63 -14.57
N SER A 79 6.38 -5.02 -15.60
CA SER A 79 6.92 -5.03 -16.96
C SER A 79 7.99 -3.95 -17.18
N THR A 80 9.11 -4.34 -17.80
CA THR A 80 10.11 -3.40 -18.33
C THR A 80 9.83 -2.98 -19.77
N SER A 81 8.83 -3.60 -20.43
CA SER A 81 8.43 -3.33 -21.81
C SER A 81 7.04 -2.69 -21.83
N LEU A 82 6.96 -1.45 -21.36
CA LEU A 82 5.71 -0.69 -21.33
C LEU A 82 5.42 -0.06 -22.70
N LYS A 83 4.14 -0.01 -23.08
CA LYS A 83 3.68 0.56 -24.36
C LYS A 83 3.56 2.07 -24.26
N ASP A 84 3.77 2.75 -25.39
CA ASP A 84 3.48 4.18 -25.48
C ASP A 84 1.96 4.42 -25.42
N PRO A 85 1.45 5.27 -24.51
CA PRO A 85 0.02 5.58 -24.43
C PRO A 85 -0.55 6.14 -25.73
N ALA A 86 0.26 6.80 -26.57
CA ALA A 86 -0.16 7.30 -27.88
C ALA A 86 -0.62 6.19 -28.84
N THR A 87 -0.27 4.93 -28.57
CA THR A 87 -0.70 3.78 -29.37
C THR A 87 -2.02 3.16 -28.90
N ILE A 88 -2.67 3.69 -27.86
CA ILE A 88 -3.96 3.15 -27.41
C ILE A 88 -5.00 3.33 -28.52
N SER A 89 -5.57 2.21 -28.96
CA SER A 89 -6.62 2.18 -29.97
C SER A 89 -7.69 1.19 -29.54
N MET A 90 -8.65 1.65 -28.73
CA MET A 90 -9.78 0.86 -28.27
C MET A 90 -11.04 1.72 -28.08
N ALA A 91 -12.20 1.10 -28.27
CA ALA A 91 -13.47 1.80 -28.15
C ALA A 91 -13.71 2.29 -26.72
N GLY A 92 -14.11 3.55 -26.58
CA GLY A 92 -14.36 4.16 -25.26
C GLY A 92 -13.11 4.75 -24.60
N VAL A 93 -11.97 4.73 -25.29
CA VAL A 93 -10.78 5.50 -24.91
C VAL A 93 -10.47 6.50 -26.02
N SER A 94 -10.23 7.75 -25.63
CA SER A 94 -9.75 8.79 -26.54
C SER A 94 -8.44 9.36 -26.00
N ILE A 95 -7.54 9.72 -26.92
CA ILE A 95 -6.26 10.34 -26.60
C ILE A 95 -6.23 11.71 -27.24
N ASP A 96 -5.95 12.72 -26.43
CA ASP A 96 -5.50 14.02 -26.92
C ASP A 96 -3.97 14.05 -26.79
N ALA A 97 -3.28 13.76 -27.89
CA ALA A 97 -1.82 13.73 -27.91
C ALA A 97 -1.22 15.13 -27.78
N SER A 98 -1.94 16.21 -28.12
CA SER A 98 -1.43 17.57 -28.00
C SER A 98 -1.43 18.01 -26.54
N ASN A 99 -2.53 17.76 -25.84
CA ASN A 99 -2.69 18.12 -24.43
C ASN A 99 -2.23 17.02 -23.47
N ARG A 100 -1.76 15.88 -23.99
CA ARG A 100 -1.32 14.69 -23.23
C ARG A 100 -2.37 14.20 -22.24
N THR A 101 -3.62 14.11 -22.70
CA THR A 101 -4.72 13.56 -21.89
C THR A 101 -5.32 12.32 -22.52
N ILE A 102 -5.80 11.41 -21.67
CA ILE A 102 -6.49 10.19 -22.06
C ILE A 102 -7.81 10.16 -21.32
N ALA A 103 -8.91 10.00 -22.04
CA ALA A 103 -10.24 9.91 -21.45
C ALA A 103 -10.84 8.52 -21.65
N ILE A 104 -11.21 7.87 -20.54
CA ILE A 104 -11.94 6.60 -20.48
C ILE A 104 -13.43 6.92 -20.27
N SER A 105 -14.23 6.82 -21.33
CA SER A 105 -15.66 7.16 -21.32
C SER A 105 -16.60 5.96 -21.25
N ARG A 106 -16.10 4.74 -21.51
CA ARG A 106 -16.89 3.50 -21.42
C ARG A 106 -16.55 2.70 -20.18
N ASN A 107 -17.50 1.85 -19.79
CA ASN A 107 -17.36 0.93 -18.69
C ASN A 107 -16.44 -0.25 -19.05
N ASN A 108 -15.87 -0.89 -18.03
CA ASN A 108 -15.08 -2.12 -18.14
C ASN A 108 -13.85 -1.96 -19.06
N ILE A 109 -13.21 -0.79 -19.03
CA ILE A 109 -11.98 -0.53 -19.76
C ILE A 109 -10.78 -0.90 -18.90
N THR A 110 -9.84 -1.65 -19.49
CA THR A 110 -8.55 -1.96 -18.88
C THR A 110 -7.42 -1.30 -19.65
N LEU A 111 -6.66 -0.42 -18.99
CA LEU A 111 -5.38 0.07 -19.47
C LEU A 111 -4.26 -0.67 -18.73
N ASP A 112 -3.63 -1.61 -19.43
CA ASP A 112 -2.60 -2.48 -18.87
C ASP A 112 -1.26 -2.33 -19.61
N GLY A 113 -0.18 -2.08 -18.88
CA GLY A 113 1.18 -2.10 -19.44
C GLY A 113 1.55 -0.87 -20.26
N TYR A 114 1.22 0.34 -19.82
CA TYR A 114 1.58 1.60 -20.52
C TYR A 114 2.58 2.45 -19.74
N ASP A 115 3.40 3.20 -20.45
CA ASP A 115 4.29 4.20 -19.87
C ASP A 115 3.71 5.60 -20.05
N PHE A 116 2.83 5.99 -19.14
CA PHE A 116 2.24 7.33 -19.09
C PHE A 116 3.25 8.41 -18.70
N SER A 117 4.50 8.09 -18.37
CA SER A 117 5.55 9.10 -18.17
C SER A 117 6.08 9.69 -19.48
N LEU A 118 5.85 9.02 -20.62
CA LEU A 118 6.33 9.46 -21.92
C LEU A 118 5.71 10.79 -22.34
N HIS A 119 6.39 11.48 -23.26
CA HIS A 119 5.93 12.74 -23.88
C HIS A 119 5.63 13.87 -22.88
N GLY A 120 6.35 13.87 -21.74
CA GLY A 120 6.18 14.87 -20.69
C GLY A 120 5.00 14.60 -19.77
N GLY A 121 4.55 13.34 -19.67
CA GLY A 121 3.50 12.88 -18.76
C GLY A 121 2.11 12.96 -19.36
N TYR A 122 1.35 11.86 -19.26
CA TYR A 122 -0.07 11.80 -19.59
C TYR A 122 -0.94 11.85 -18.33
N GLN A 123 -2.03 12.60 -18.41
CA GLN A 123 -3.12 12.51 -17.46
C GLN A 123 -4.20 11.55 -17.97
N VAL A 124 -4.69 10.66 -17.10
CA VAL A 124 -5.81 9.77 -17.39
C VAL A 124 -7.06 10.24 -16.63
N THR A 125 -8.13 10.54 -17.35
CA THR A 125 -9.44 10.88 -16.79
C THR A 125 -10.41 9.73 -17.00
N VAL A 126 -11.07 9.29 -15.94
CA VAL A 126 -12.03 8.18 -15.96
C VAL A 126 -13.44 8.72 -15.73
N ALA A 127 -14.36 8.34 -16.60
CA ALA A 127 -15.80 8.58 -16.45
C ALA A 127 -16.62 7.28 -16.51
N GLY A 128 -16.08 6.22 -17.12
CA GLY A 128 -16.71 4.91 -17.13
C GLY A 128 -16.64 4.17 -15.79
N ALA A 129 -17.55 3.23 -15.58
CA ALA A 129 -17.57 2.32 -14.45
C ALA A 129 -16.62 1.13 -14.63
N ASN A 130 -16.11 0.56 -13.54
CA ASN A 130 -15.29 -0.66 -13.53
C ASN A 130 -14.01 -0.53 -14.39
N ALA A 131 -13.40 0.65 -14.43
CA ALA A 131 -12.14 0.82 -15.13
C ALA A 131 -10.99 0.22 -14.30
N THR A 132 -10.05 -0.44 -14.98
CA THR A 132 -8.82 -0.95 -14.37
C THR A 132 -7.62 -0.31 -15.04
N ILE A 133 -6.72 0.26 -14.24
CA ILE A 133 -5.43 0.78 -14.70
C ILE A 133 -4.35 -0.03 -14.00
N SER A 134 -3.57 -0.79 -14.77
CA SER A 134 -2.63 -1.76 -14.23
C SER A 134 -1.28 -1.81 -14.90
N ASN A 135 -0.28 -2.32 -14.16
CA ASN A 135 1.06 -2.63 -14.66
C ASN A 135 1.71 -1.48 -15.44
N SER A 136 1.41 -0.24 -15.06
CA SER A 136 1.77 0.95 -15.83
C SER A 136 2.69 1.88 -15.03
N ASN A 137 3.43 2.71 -15.74
CA ASN A 137 4.30 3.72 -15.15
C ASN A 137 3.72 5.11 -15.38
N PHE A 138 3.73 5.94 -14.34
CA PHE A 138 3.31 7.32 -14.39
C PHE A 138 4.41 8.21 -13.82
N ALA A 139 4.61 9.36 -14.43
CA ALA A 139 5.40 10.42 -13.84
C ALA A 139 4.70 11.77 -13.99
N ILE A 140 4.87 12.64 -13.00
CA ILE A 140 4.53 14.05 -13.15
C ILE A 140 5.41 14.61 -14.26
N GLY A 141 4.83 15.41 -15.15
CA GLY A 141 5.57 16.04 -16.23
C GLY A 141 5.01 17.42 -16.56
N ALA A 142 5.59 18.06 -17.58
CA ALA A 142 5.31 19.46 -17.90
C ALA A 142 3.86 19.74 -18.31
N ASN A 143 3.12 18.71 -18.76
CA ASN A 143 1.78 18.86 -19.35
C ASN A 143 0.66 18.43 -18.39
N GLN A 144 0.96 18.30 -17.10
CA GLN A 144 0.02 17.68 -16.18
C GLN A 144 -0.93 18.69 -15.53
N GLY A 145 -2.21 18.31 -15.43
CA GLY A 145 -3.18 18.94 -14.51
C GLY A 145 -2.92 18.57 -13.05
N SER A 146 -3.95 18.71 -12.20
CA SER A 146 -3.82 18.49 -10.75
C SER A 146 -3.55 17.03 -10.34
N TYR A 147 -3.82 16.06 -11.22
CA TYR A 147 -3.80 14.62 -10.96
C TYR A 147 -3.15 13.83 -12.12
N LEU A 148 -2.53 12.67 -11.84
CA LEU A 148 -2.09 11.71 -12.88
C LEU A 148 -3.27 10.86 -13.34
N ILE A 149 -4.09 10.42 -12.38
CA ILE A 149 -5.36 9.74 -12.62
C ILE A 149 -6.46 10.53 -11.94
N TYR A 150 -7.51 10.88 -12.67
CA TYR A 150 -8.70 11.53 -12.13
C TYR A 150 -9.96 10.73 -12.46
N GLY A 151 -10.59 10.12 -11.44
CA GLY A 151 -11.94 9.59 -11.56
C GLY A 151 -12.95 10.70 -11.39
N SER A 152 -13.64 11.08 -12.47
CA SER A 152 -14.69 12.10 -12.44
C SER A 152 -15.91 11.66 -11.61
N SER A 153 -16.84 12.58 -11.38
CA SER A 153 -18.11 12.28 -10.69
C SER A 153 -18.99 11.22 -11.38
N ALA A 154 -18.75 10.96 -12.67
CA ALA A 154 -19.42 9.87 -13.40
C ALA A 154 -18.76 8.50 -13.19
N ALA A 155 -17.50 8.46 -12.74
CA ALA A 155 -16.77 7.22 -12.55
C ALA A 155 -17.35 6.40 -11.39
N SER A 156 -17.21 5.08 -11.50
CA SER A 156 -17.45 4.18 -10.38
C SER A 156 -16.58 2.94 -10.44
N ASN A 157 -16.29 2.33 -9.29
CA ASN A 157 -15.55 1.07 -9.21
C ASN A 157 -14.19 1.12 -9.91
N LEU A 158 -13.32 2.04 -9.51
CA LEU A 158 -12.01 2.25 -10.15
C LEU A 158 -10.95 1.37 -9.48
N THR A 159 -10.25 0.56 -10.27
CA THR A 159 -9.12 -0.26 -9.81
C THR A 159 -7.81 0.30 -10.36
N ILE A 160 -6.85 0.54 -9.47
CA ILE A 160 -5.49 1.02 -9.76
C ILE A 160 -4.52 0.05 -9.11
N THR A 161 -3.84 -0.78 -9.90
CA THR A 161 -3.02 -1.85 -9.33
C THR A 161 -1.71 -2.12 -10.05
N HIS A 162 -0.66 -2.49 -9.32
CA HIS A 162 0.66 -2.78 -9.90
C HIS A 162 1.21 -1.63 -10.74
N ASN A 163 0.96 -0.38 -10.37
CA ASN A 163 1.50 0.78 -11.08
C ASN A 163 2.65 1.43 -10.31
N THR A 164 3.59 2.03 -11.04
CA THR A 164 4.62 2.89 -10.46
C THR A 164 4.27 4.34 -10.72
N PHE A 165 4.26 5.17 -9.68
CA PHE A 165 4.00 6.61 -9.76
C PHE A 165 5.20 7.38 -9.22
N ASP A 166 5.68 8.34 -9.99
CA ASP A 166 6.88 9.11 -9.69
C ASP A 166 6.65 10.61 -9.84
N GLY A 167 6.72 11.35 -8.74
CA GLY A 167 6.46 12.79 -8.75
C GLY A 167 7.72 13.65 -8.90
N SER A 168 8.88 13.07 -9.16
CA SER A 168 10.15 13.82 -9.16
C SER A 168 10.31 14.91 -10.21
N ALA A 169 9.51 14.90 -11.27
CA ALA A 169 9.47 16.05 -12.16
C ALA A 169 8.55 17.12 -11.55
N ILE A 170 9.00 18.37 -11.59
CA ILE A 170 8.24 19.49 -11.06
C ILE A 170 7.13 19.84 -12.05
N GLY A 171 5.88 19.63 -11.64
CA GLY A 171 4.67 19.95 -12.38
C GLY A 171 3.59 20.58 -11.49
N ASN A 172 2.40 20.78 -12.05
CA ASN A 172 1.29 21.43 -11.33
C ASN A 172 0.48 20.47 -10.44
N ALA A 173 0.74 19.16 -10.51
CA ALA A 173 -0.02 18.21 -9.73
C ALA A 173 0.13 18.42 -8.22
N THR A 174 -0.99 18.27 -7.52
CA THR A 174 -1.07 18.28 -6.06
C THR A 174 -1.19 16.85 -5.53
N SER A 175 -1.77 15.94 -6.31
CA SER A 175 -1.91 14.53 -5.95
C SER A 175 -1.62 13.62 -7.14
N PHE A 176 -1.26 12.36 -6.90
CA PHE A 176 -1.22 11.38 -7.99
C PHE A 176 -2.62 10.99 -8.44
N ILE A 177 -3.52 10.75 -7.50
CA ILE A 177 -4.88 10.28 -7.78
C ILE A 177 -5.88 11.27 -7.19
N GLY A 178 -6.85 11.65 -8.01
CA GLY A 178 -8.06 12.34 -7.57
C GLY A 178 -9.29 11.48 -7.88
N PHE A 179 -10.27 11.44 -6.99
CA PHE A 179 -11.51 10.71 -7.23
C PHE A 179 -12.71 11.48 -6.71
N ALA A 180 -13.67 11.77 -7.60
CA ALA A 180 -14.95 12.41 -7.30
C ALA A 180 -16.16 11.48 -7.54
N GLY A 181 -15.91 10.25 -8.01
CA GLY A 181 -16.92 9.28 -8.37
C GLY A 181 -17.54 8.55 -7.18
N SER A 182 -18.17 7.41 -7.47
CA SER A 182 -18.90 6.58 -6.51
C SER A 182 -18.44 5.12 -6.50
N GLY A 183 -18.99 4.29 -5.61
CA GLY A 183 -18.61 2.88 -5.51
C GLY A 183 -17.19 2.68 -4.95
N GLN A 184 -16.57 1.54 -5.23
CA GLN A 184 -15.28 1.19 -4.62
C GLN A 184 -14.11 1.80 -5.41
N VAL A 185 -13.11 2.35 -4.72
CA VAL A 185 -11.79 2.64 -5.30
C VAL A 185 -10.78 1.68 -4.69
N THR A 186 -10.13 0.89 -5.55
CA THR A 186 -9.15 -0.11 -5.16
C THR A 186 -7.76 0.30 -5.60
N MET A 187 -6.83 0.40 -4.66
CA MET A 187 -5.43 0.75 -4.85
C MET A 187 -4.56 -0.34 -4.23
N GLU A 188 -4.03 -1.23 -5.06
CA GLU A 188 -3.27 -2.39 -4.59
C GLU A 188 -1.94 -2.62 -5.31
N TYR A 189 -0.90 -3.00 -4.57
CA TYR A 189 0.42 -3.35 -5.13
C TYR A 189 1.09 -2.25 -5.95
N ASN A 190 0.74 -0.98 -5.71
CA ASN A 190 1.36 0.15 -6.39
C ASN A 190 2.61 0.61 -5.62
N TRP A 191 3.51 1.26 -6.36
CA TRP A 191 4.66 1.97 -5.82
C TRP A 191 4.50 3.46 -6.06
N PHE A 192 4.21 4.21 -5.00
CA PHE A 192 4.08 5.66 -5.02
C PHE A 192 5.34 6.28 -4.43
N LYS A 193 6.07 7.08 -5.21
CA LYS A 193 7.30 7.74 -4.73
C LYS A 193 7.37 9.20 -5.13
N ARG A 194 7.97 10.01 -4.26
CA ARG A 194 8.33 11.40 -4.58
C ARG A 194 7.12 12.26 -4.95
N PHE A 195 5.99 12.06 -4.29
CA PHE A 195 4.74 12.73 -4.63
C PHE A 195 4.68 14.17 -4.08
N PRO A 196 4.00 15.09 -4.80
CA PRO A 196 4.09 16.52 -4.53
C PRO A 196 3.47 16.91 -3.19
N GLN A 197 2.27 16.41 -2.90
CA GLN A 197 1.56 16.68 -1.66
C GLN A 197 0.77 15.46 -1.20
N HIS A 198 -0.11 14.92 -2.05
CA HIS A 198 -0.90 13.73 -1.74
C HIS A 198 -0.60 12.54 -2.65
N VAL A 199 -0.85 11.31 -2.18
CA VAL A 199 -0.97 10.15 -3.09
C VAL A 199 -2.37 10.09 -3.67
N VAL A 200 -3.40 10.12 -2.82
CA VAL A 200 -4.80 10.10 -3.24
C VAL A 200 -5.62 11.16 -2.49
N GLU A 201 -6.48 11.83 -3.24
CA GLU A 201 -7.42 12.82 -2.73
C GLU A 201 -8.84 12.49 -3.22
N PHE A 202 -9.75 12.29 -2.27
CA PHE A 202 -11.17 12.09 -2.53
C PHE A 202 -11.87 13.45 -2.55
N THR A 203 -12.27 13.94 -3.72
CA THR A 203 -12.76 15.30 -3.94
C THR A 203 -14.28 15.40 -3.95
N GLN A 204 -14.98 14.44 -3.33
CA GLN A 204 -16.43 14.40 -3.27
C GLN A 204 -16.98 15.61 -2.50
N ALA A 205 -18.04 16.22 -3.06
CA ALA A 205 -18.87 17.14 -2.31
C ALA A 205 -19.82 16.38 -1.39
N ASN A 206 -20.25 16.99 -0.29
CA ASN A 206 -21.27 16.39 0.57
C ASN A 206 -22.59 16.17 -0.20
N GLY A 207 -23.26 15.06 0.09
CA GLY A 207 -24.46 14.64 -0.63
C GLY A 207 -24.19 13.95 -1.97
N SER A 208 -22.92 13.86 -2.41
CA SER A 208 -22.53 12.98 -3.52
C SER A 208 -22.82 11.51 -3.16
N PRO A 209 -23.03 10.63 -4.14
CA PRO A 209 -23.17 9.20 -3.88
C PRO A 209 -21.98 8.67 -3.06
N SER A 210 -22.26 7.73 -2.16
CA SER A 210 -21.22 7.14 -1.31
C SER A 210 -20.20 6.34 -2.10
N PHE A 211 -19.02 6.21 -1.52
CA PHE A 211 -17.91 5.43 -2.07
C PHE A 211 -17.24 4.62 -0.96
N SER A 212 -16.43 3.64 -1.34
CA SER A 212 -15.58 2.88 -0.43
C SER A 212 -14.15 2.82 -0.92
N VAL A 213 -13.21 2.56 -0.02
CA VAL A 213 -11.78 2.57 -0.33
C VAL A 213 -11.16 1.25 0.09
N VAL A 214 -10.41 0.64 -0.82
CA VAL A 214 -9.48 -0.46 -0.56
C VAL A 214 -8.09 0.04 -0.92
N TYR A 215 -7.24 0.24 0.08
CA TYR A 215 -5.90 0.77 -0.10
C TYR A 215 -4.90 -0.21 0.55
N LYS A 216 -4.42 -1.21 -0.20
CA LYS A 216 -3.68 -2.35 0.40
C LYS A 216 -2.39 -2.73 -0.32
N TYR A 217 -1.40 -3.24 0.41
CA TYR A 217 -0.17 -3.81 -0.17
C TYR A 217 0.68 -2.84 -1.02
N ASN A 218 0.60 -1.53 -0.78
CA ASN A 218 1.36 -0.54 -1.55
C ASN A 218 2.67 -0.17 -0.83
N LEU A 219 3.65 0.33 -1.60
CA LEU A 219 4.79 1.07 -1.06
C LEU A 219 4.58 2.56 -1.33
N ILE A 220 4.65 3.38 -0.28
CA ILE A 220 4.47 4.84 -0.34
C ILE A 220 5.72 5.50 0.25
N GLU A 221 6.41 6.34 -0.50
CA GLU A 221 7.65 6.94 -0.02
C GLU A 221 7.93 8.36 -0.51
N GLN A 222 8.68 9.09 0.32
CA GLN A 222 9.25 10.40 -0.02
C GLN A 222 8.18 11.41 -0.47
N GLY A 223 7.08 11.55 0.27
CA GLY A 223 6.04 12.52 -0.05
C GLY A 223 6.37 13.96 0.33
N ALA A 224 5.53 14.90 -0.11
CA ALA A 224 5.66 16.33 0.17
C ALA A 224 6.98 16.95 -0.31
N ILE A 225 7.38 16.60 -1.55
CA ILE A 225 8.61 17.10 -2.17
C ILE A 225 8.51 18.57 -2.62
N LYS A 226 7.32 19.19 -2.53
CA LYS A 226 7.08 20.59 -2.92
C LYS A 226 7.05 21.49 -1.68
N ASP A 227 7.72 22.63 -1.76
CA ASP A 227 7.68 23.66 -0.72
C ASP A 227 6.23 24.09 -0.44
N GLY A 228 5.87 24.16 0.86
CA GLY A 228 4.53 24.54 1.29
C GLY A 228 3.44 23.46 1.12
N ALA A 229 3.79 22.28 0.59
CA ALA A 229 2.87 21.14 0.54
C ALA A 229 2.48 20.67 1.96
N HIS A 230 1.24 20.22 2.13
CA HIS A 230 0.82 19.48 3.32
C HIS A 230 0.78 17.98 3.00
N LEU A 231 1.73 17.20 3.52
CA LEU A 231 1.80 15.75 3.27
C LEU A 231 0.49 15.06 3.67
N ASN A 232 -0.08 14.23 2.78
CA ASN A 232 -1.08 13.21 3.13
C ASN A 232 -0.93 11.98 2.22
N PHE A 233 -0.89 10.77 2.77
CA PHE A 233 -0.96 9.55 1.96
C PHE A 233 -2.38 9.29 1.46
N LEU A 234 -3.38 9.76 2.21
CA LEU A 234 -4.81 9.64 1.93
C LEU A 234 -5.47 10.92 2.46
N GLN A 235 -6.30 11.58 1.64
CA GLN A 235 -7.07 12.75 2.04
C GLN A 235 -8.53 12.64 1.59
N PHE A 236 -9.44 13.09 2.45
CA PHE A 236 -10.87 13.27 2.12
C PHE A 236 -11.22 14.75 2.09
N GLY A 237 -11.57 15.23 0.90
CA GLY A 237 -12.14 16.56 0.69
C GLY A 237 -13.53 16.70 1.30
N GLY A 238 -14.35 15.64 1.24
CA GLY A 238 -15.73 15.63 1.73
C GLY A 238 -16.46 14.34 1.34
N GLY A 239 -17.80 14.37 1.35
CA GLY A 239 -18.64 13.26 0.92
C GLY A 239 -18.83 12.17 1.98
N THR A 240 -19.26 10.98 1.53
CA THR A 240 -19.54 9.83 2.40
C THR A 240 -18.70 8.62 1.97
N ALA A 241 -17.64 8.34 2.72
CA ALA A 241 -16.90 7.09 2.63
C ALA A 241 -17.59 6.05 3.53
N SER A 242 -18.23 5.04 2.93
CA SER A 242 -18.99 4.02 3.66
C SER A 242 -18.11 2.95 4.29
N SER A 243 -16.90 2.74 3.76
CA SER A 243 -15.87 1.89 4.35
C SER A 243 -14.50 2.31 3.83
N VAL A 244 -13.47 2.22 4.66
CA VAL A 244 -12.10 2.60 4.28
C VAL A 244 -11.12 1.58 4.84
N ASP A 245 -10.63 0.67 4.00
CA ASP A 245 -9.63 -0.31 4.39
C ASP A 245 -8.23 0.15 3.96
N VAL A 246 -7.37 0.49 4.92
CA VAL A 246 -5.96 0.82 4.72
C VAL A 246 -5.12 -0.25 5.40
N GLU A 247 -4.70 -1.27 4.65
CA GLU A 247 -4.05 -2.44 5.24
C GLU A 247 -2.79 -2.92 4.52
N PHE A 248 -1.84 -3.48 5.26
CA PHE A 248 -0.62 -4.08 4.70
C PHE A 248 0.24 -3.16 3.81
N ASN A 249 0.06 -1.84 3.90
CA ASN A 249 0.92 -0.89 3.19
C ASN A 249 2.24 -0.69 3.92
N THR A 250 3.26 -0.34 3.16
CA THR A 250 4.55 0.12 3.67
C THR A 250 4.70 1.59 3.39
N THR A 251 5.06 2.39 4.40
CA THR A 251 5.45 3.78 4.19
C THR A 251 6.88 4.02 4.60
N TYR A 252 7.62 4.79 3.78
CA TYR A 252 9.01 5.17 4.05
C TYR A 252 9.19 6.67 3.81
N GLN A 253 9.14 7.43 4.90
CA GLN A 253 9.27 8.88 4.89
C GLN A 253 10.58 9.31 5.57
N THR A 254 11.30 10.17 4.87
CA THR A 254 12.44 10.93 5.40
C THR A 254 12.09 12.43 5.35
N PRO A 255 12.89 13.33 5.96
CA PRO A 255 12.71 14.75 5.72
C PRO A 255 12.67 15.07 4.22
N GLN A 256 11.67 15.84 3.83
CA GLN A 256 11.47 16.37 2.48
C GLN A 256 11.30 17.89 2.56
N ALA A 257 10.97 18.53 1.44
CA ALA A 257 10.74 19.97 1.35
C ALA A 257 9.69 20.49 2.34
N SER A 258 8.66 19.68 2.60
CA SER A 258 7.65 19.94 3.61
C SER A 258 7.28 18.67 4.38
N GLY A 259 6.38 18.82 5.34
CA GLY A 259 5.80 17.74 6.13
C GLY A 259 4.28 17.80 6.16
N GLY A 260 3.70 17.03 7.05
CA GLY A 260 2.25 16.88 7.21
C GLY A 260 1.97 15.52 7.81
N GLU A 261 0.83 14.95 7.50
CA GLU A 261 0.32 13.74 8.13
C GLU A 261 0.43 12.54 7.19
N GLY A 262 0.34 11.32 7.72
CA GLY A 262 0.27 10.12 6.89
C GLY A 262 -1.14 9.88 6.35
N PHE A 263 -1.80 8.82 6.83
CA PHE A 263 -3.17 8.52 6.44
C PHE A 263 -4.15 9.40 7.23
N GLN A 264 -4.95 10.19 6.50
CA GLN A 264 -5.91 11.10 7.11
C GLN A 264 -7.33 10.53 6.98
N PHE A 265 -7.91 10.18 8.13
CA PHE A 265 -9.31 9.85 8.35
C PHE A 265 -10.02 11.06 8.97
N TYR A 266 -9.97 12.15 8.23
CA TYR A 266 -10.59 13.43 8.53
C TYR A 266 -11.17 13.99 7.24
N SER A 267 -12.34 14.60 7.33
CA SER A 267 -12.99 15.28 6.20
C SER A 267 -12.65 16.77 6.23
N ASN A 268 -12.02 17.26 5.17
CA ASN A 268 -11.68 18.68 5.01
C ASN A 268 -12.90 19.58 4.78
N THR A 269 -14.08 18.99 4.51
CA THR A 269 -15.36 19.71 4.45
C THR A 269 -16.26 19.28 5.61
N GLN A 270 -16.83 20.27 6.29
CA GLN A 270 -17.83 20.11 7.35
C GLN A 270 -18.98 19.21 6.90
N GLY A 271 -19.41 18.25 7.73
CA GLY A 271 -20.51 17.33 7.41
C GLY A 271 -20.12 16.14 6.52
N GLY A 272 -18.85 15.98 6.15
CA GLY A 272 -18.36 14.74 5.55
C GLY A 272 -18.36 13.58 6.55
N VAL A 273 -18.49 12.37 6.02
CA VAL A 273 -18.70 11.14 6.78
C VAL A 273 -17.68 10.09 6.36
N ILE A 274 -17.00 9.47 7.33
CA ILE A 274 -16.09 8.36 7.12
C ILE A 274 -16.48 7.26 8.11
N GLN A 275 -17.05 6.18 7.60
CA GLN A 275 -17.51 5.06 8.40
C GLN A 275 -16.65 3.83 8.17
N ASP A 276 -16.63 2.96 9.17
CA ASP A 276 -16.04 1.63 9.10
C ASP A 276 -14.61 1.66 8.55
N ALA A 277 -13.81 2.61 9.03
CA ALA A 277 -12.41 2.73 8.67
C ALA A 277 -11.60 1.67 9.42
N VAL A 278 -10.83 0.87 8.69
CA VAL A 278 -9.88 -0.09 9.25
C VAL A 278 -8.49 0.28 8.78
N MET A 279 -7.62 0.64 9.72
CA MET A 279 -6.20 0.83 9.46
C MET A 279 -5.40 -0.23 10.21
N ALA A 280 -4.99 -1.28 9.51
CA ALA A 280 -4.36 -2.42 10.15
C ALA A 280 -3.17 -3.01 9.40
N TYR A 281 -2.26 -3.64 10.13
CA TYR A 281 -1.15 -4.40 9.55
C TYR A 281 -0.22 -3.58 8.63
N ASN A 282 -0.19 -2.25 8.77
CA ASN A 282 0.72 -1.40 8.00
C ASN A 282 2.10 -1.34 8.65
N THR A 283 3.14 -1.14 7.84
CA THR A 283 4.52 -0.91 8.28
C THR A 283 4.93 0.51 7.92
N MET A 284 5.03 1.40 8.90
CA MET A 284 5.20 2.83 8.63
C MET A 284 6.48 3.36 9.26
N ILE A 285 7.31 4.00 8.45
CA ILE A 285 8.66 4.41 8.82
C ILE A 285 8.81 5.90 8.58
N ALA A 286 9.06 6.67 9.65
CA ALA A 286 9.51 8.05 9.60
C ALA A 286 10.91 8.14 10.23
N THR A 287 11.93 8.38 9.43
CA THR A 287 13.34 8.30 9.85
C THR A 287 14.19 9.42 9.24
N GLY A 288 15.49 9.46 9.55
CA GLY A 288 16.45 10.35 8.88
C GLY A 288 16.51 11.78 9.41
N GLY A 289 15.87 12.08 10.55
CA GLY A 289 15.92 13.40 11.18
C GLY A 289 15.39 13.39 12.61
N SER A 290 15.22 14.58 13.19
CA SER A 290 14.60 14.76 14.51
C SER A 290 13.09 14.54 14.46
N ALA A 291 12.46 14.33 15.62
CA ALA A 291 11.00 14.23 15.72
C ALA A 291 10.32 15.42 15.01
N GLY A 292 9.37 15.12 14.11
CA GLY A 292 8.64 16.11 13.33
C GLY A 292 9.28 16.53 12.00
N SER A 293 10.51 16.11 11.71
CA SER A 293 11.22 16.55 10.51
C SER A 293 10.81 15.80 9.24
N ALA A 294 10.36 14.55 9.35
CA ALA A 294 9.87 13.77 8.21
C ALA A 294 8.36 13.94 8.02
N MET A 295 7.61 13.99 9.12
CA MET A 295 6.16 14.20 9.15
C MET A 295 5.71 14.56 10.58
N SER A 296 4.50 15.08 10.74
CA SER A 296 3.89 15.35 12.05
C SER A 296 3.44 14.04 12.70
N TYR A 297 2.38 13.43 12.19
CA TYR A 297 1.81 12.19 12.70
C TYR A 297 1.54 11.20 11.58
N MET A 298 1.71 9.91 11.86
CA MET A 298 1.51 8.86 10.86
C MET A 298 0.04 8.62 10.52
N VAL A 299 -0.85 8.85 11.47
CA VAL A 299 -2.29 8.67 11.33
C VAL A 299 -2.99 9.88 11.91
N HIS A 300 -3.87 10.48 11.13
CA HIS A 300 -4.78 11.51 11.60
C HIS A 300 -6.18 10.94 11.58
N ALA A 301 -6.72 10.61 12.74
CA ALA A 301 -8.12 10.23 12.89
C ALA A 301 -8.77 11.30 13.75
N ASN A 302 -9.60 12.18 13.17
CA ASN A 302 -10.23 13.28 13.90
C ASN A 302 -11.52 13.71 13.21
N SER A 303 -12.47 14.25 13.96
CA SER A 303 -13.67 14.90 13.43
C SER A 303 -13.42 16.38 13.12
N TYR A 304 -14.23 16.94 12.22
CA TYR A 304 -14.34 18.39 12.12
C TYR A 304 -14.70 18.99 13.49
N ASN A 305 -14.19 20.18 13.80
CA ASN A 305 -14.17 20.78 15.15
C ASN A 305 -15.56 21.06 15.78
N ASP A 306 -16.65 20.75 15.10
CA ASP A 306 -18.03 20.95 15.53
C ASP A 306 -18.77 19.64 15.86
N GLY A 307 -18.11 18.48 15.72
CA GLY A 307 -18.72 17.18 15.95
C GLY A 307 -19.76 16.74 14.91
N SER A 308 -19.86 17.46 13.77
CA SER A 308 -20.83 17.15 12.71
C SER A 308 -20.44 15.95 11.84
N SER A 309 -19.15 15.63 11.78
CA SER A 309 -18.64 14.48 11.04
C SER A 309 -18.80 13.20 11.85
N ALA A 310 -19.62 12.27 11.35
CA ALA A 310 -19.69 10.91 11.87
C ALA A 310 -18.43 10.15 11.43
N LEU A 311 -17.59 9.79 12.39
CA LEU A 311 -16.36 9.03 12.17
C LEU A 311 -16.32 7.79 13.06
N SER A 312 -16.11 6.63 12.45
CA SER A 312 -15.89 5.38 13.15
C SER A 312 -14.74 4.61 12.53
N GLY A 313 -13.96 3.94 13.36
CA GLY A 313 -12.90 3.09 12.85
C GLY A 313 -12.05 2.38 13.90
N SER A 314 -11.07 1.64 13.41
CA SER A 314 -10.07 0.96 14.21
C SER A 314 -8.67 1.18 13.63
N VAL A 315 -7.70 1.41 14.51
CA VAL A 315 -6.28 1.46 14.16
C VAL A 315 -5.56 0.40 14.98
N HIS A 316 -5.15 -0.69 14.35
CA HIS A 316 -4.57 -1.80 15.10
C HIS A 316 -3.51 -2.61 14.37
N ASP A 317 -2.65 -3.28 15.14
CA ASP A 317 -1.62 -4.19 14.61
C ASP A 317 -0.68 -3.53 13.58
N ASN A 318 -0.51 -2.20 13.64
CA ASN A 318 0.44 -1.48 12.79
C ASN A 318 1.83 -1.46 13.42
N PHE A 319 2.88 -1.42 12.60
CA PHE A 319 4.27 -1.37 13.02
C PHE A 319 4.89 -0.02 12.64
N PHE A 320 5.38 0.72 13.63
CA PHE A 320 5.80 2.11 13.50
C PHE A 320 7.29 2.30 13.82
N ASP A 321 8.02 3.03 12.97
CA ASP A 321 9.23 3.76 13.36
C ASP A 321 8.94 5.25 13.43
N LEU A 322 8.79 5.76 14.65
CA LEU A 322 8.38 7.15 14.91
C LEU A 322 9.57 8.12 15.03
N GLN A 323 10.80 7.70 14.70
CA GLN A 323 12.01 8.48 14.99
C GLN A 323 11.95 9.94 14.50
N ALA A 324 11.46 10.15 13.27
CA ALA A 324 11.35 11.47 12.66
C ALA A 324 9.92 12.00 12.55
N ALA A 325 8.97 11.39 13.27
CA ALA A 325 7.60 11.87 13.46
C ALA A 325 7.42 12.49 14.86
N TRP A 326 6.44 13.37 15.05
CA TRP A 326 6.03 13.80 16.41
C TRP A 326 5.33 12.67 17.17
N GLY A 327 4.60 11.81 16.47
CA GLY A 327 3.92 10.66 17.05
C GLY A 327 3.27 9.76 16.00
N ALA A 328 2.61 8.69 16.47
CA ALA A 328 1.81 7.83 15.62
C ALA A 328 0.45 8.48 15.30
N PHE A 329 -0.22 9.03 16.31
CA PHE A 329 -1.64 9.42 16.21
C PHE A 329 -1.84 10.91 16.46
N TYR A 330 -2.45 11.60 15.51
CA TYR A 330 -2.99 12.93 15.70
C TYR A 330 -4.45 12.81 16.12
N SER A 331 -4.67 12.99 17.43
CA SER A 331 -5.95 12.80 18.13
C SER A 331 -6.48 11.35 18.12
N ALA A 332 -7.45 11.10 19.01
CA ALA A 332 -8.10 9.81 19.20
C ALA A 332 -9.58 10.05 19.54
N PRO A 333 -10.41 10.41 18.56
CA PRO A 333 -11.79 10.82 18.78
C PRO A 333 -12.66 9.67 19.26
N SER A 334 -13.81 10.02 19.84
CA SER A 334 -14.88 9.05 20.11
C SER A 334 -15.26 8.31 18.83
N GLY A 335 -15.61 7.02 18.94
CA GLY A 335 -15.91 6.15 17.79
C GLY A 335 -14.70 5.42 17.20
N TRP A 336 -13.49 5.69 17.69
CA TRP A 336 -12.28 5.01 17.27
C TRP A 336 -11.72 4.07 18.34
N SER A 337 -11.21 2.93 17.89
CA SER A 337 -10.47 1.98 18.73
C SER A 337 -9.01 1.89 18.31
N PHE A 338 -8.11 1.79 19.29
CA PHE A 338 -6.66 1.68 19.05
C PHE A 338 -6.12 0.51 19.85
N SER A 339 -5.42 -0.43 19.20
CA SER A 339 -4.87 -1.60 19.89
C SER A 339 -3.67 -2.20 19.15
N ASN A 340 -2.77 -2.87 19.86
CA ASN A 340 -1.66 -3.64 19.28
C ASN A 340 -0.77 -2.91 18.26
N ASN A 341 -0.77 -1.57 18.25
CA ASN A 341 0.16 -0.81 17.42
C ASN A 341 1.54 -0.85 18.06
N MET A 342 2.57 -1.21 17.31
CA MET A 342 3.89 -1.56 17.83
C MET A 342 4.93 -0.54 17.38
N ASP A 343 5.74 -0.04 18.31
CA ASP A 343 6.98 0.66 17.98
C ASP A 343 8.04 -0.38 17.60
N MET A 344 8.47 -0.38 16.33
CA MET A 344 9.43 -1.34 15.78
C MET A 344 10.81 -1.29 16.44
N ARG A 345 11.21 -0.14 16.97
CA ARG A 345 12.53 0.05 17.58
C ARG A 345 12.61 -0.54 18.97
N THR A 346 11.50 -0.53 19.70
CA THR A 346 11.43 -0.91 21.11
C THR A 346 10.63 -2.17 21.39
N GLY A 347 9.74 -2.56 20.46
CA GLY A 347 8.76 -3.63 20.68
C GLY A 347 7.66 -3.26 21.66
N GLN A 348 7.50 -1.98 22.01
CA GLN A 348 6.44 -1.51 22.90
C GLN A 348 5.15 -1.22 22.14
N VAL A 349 4.01 -1.32 22.82
CA VAL A 349 2.72 -0.91 22.28
C VAL A 349 2.62 0.62 22.34
N VAL A 350 2.25 1.24 21.22
CA VAL A 350 1.92 2.66 21.07
C VAL A 350 0.43 2.83 21.33
N ASN A 351 0.09 3.52 22.42
CA ASN A 351 -1.29 3.81 22.80
C ASN A 351 -1.84 5.01 22.01
N SER A 352 -3.16 5.18 22.01
CA SER A 352 -3.86 6.28 21.30
C SER A 352 -3.40 7.68 21.72
N ASN A 353 -2.86 7.84 22.93
CA ASN A 353 -2.27 9.09 23.44
C ASN A 353 -0.76 9.22 23.14
N ASN A 354 -0.21 8.40 22.24
CA ASN A 354 1.21 8.31 21.88
C ASN A 354 2.16 7.85 23.01
N THR A 355 1.64 7.44 24.17
CA THR A 355 2.48 6.81 25.20
C THR A 355 2.86 5.39 24.81
N ARG A 356 3.98 4.89 25.33
CA ARG A 356 4.42 3.52 25.12
C ARG A 356 4.16 2.69 26.37
N SER A 357 3.68 1.47 26.17
CA SER A 357 3.53 0.47 27.23
C SER A 357 4.18 -0.84 26.84
N SER A 358 4.64 -1.62 27.83
CA SER A 358 5.13 -2.97 27.58
C SER A 358 4.11 -3.78 26.78
N ALA A 359 4.57 -4.49 25.75
CA ALA A 359 3.69 -5.36 24.99
C ALA A 359 3.11 -6.42 25.93
N LYS A 360 1.78 -6.51 26.00
CA LYS A 360 1.15 -7.76 26.44
C LYS A 360 1.47 -8.76 25.35
N LEU A 361 2.27 -9.79 25.66
CA LEU A 361 2.63 -10.87 24.74
C LEU A 361 1.38 -11.63 24.26
N ASN A 362 0.63 -11.06 23.33
CA ASN A 362 -0.39 -11.76 22.56
C ASN A 362 0.09 -11.74 21.11
N ARG A 363 0.86 -12.76 20.72
CA ARG A 363 1.18 -13.01 19.32
C ARG A 363 -0.11 -13.49 18.63
N ALA A 364 -1.01 -12.58 18.30
CA ALA A 364 -2.07 -12.88 17.37
C ALA A 364 -1.42 -13.00 15.98
N SER A 365 -1.44 -14.19 15.39
CA SER A 365 -1.22 -14.34 13.96
C SER A 365 -2.33 -13.58 13.23
N PRO A 366 -2.04 -12.86 12.14
CA PRO A 366 -3.08 -12.19 11.37
C PRO A 366 -4.13 -13.22 10.89
N PRO A 367 -5.41 -12.83 10.77
CA PRO A 367 -6.41 -13.66 10.13
C PRO A 367 -6.00 -13.92 8.68
N ARG A 368 -6.10 -15.18 8.26
CA ARG A 368 -5.83 -15.61 6.88
C ARG A 368 -6.68 -14.78 5.92
N PRO A 369 -6.14 -14.21 4.82
CA PRO A 369 -6.92 -13.57 3.77
C PRO A 369 -8.01 -14.54 3.31
N THR A 370 -9.26 -14.09 3.37
CA THR A 370 -10.35 -14.83 2.73
C THR A 370 -10.22 -14.58 1.23
N SER A 371 -9.99 -15.65 0.47
CA SER A 371 -10.11 -15.60 -1.00
C SER A 371 -11.51 -15.10 -1.33
N ARG A 372 -11.61 -13.95 -2.00
CA ARG A 372 -12.85 -13.50 -2.64
C ARG A 372 -12.81 -13.84 -4.12
#